data_AF-A0A5C7GHF5-F1
#
_entry.id   AF-A0A5C7GHF5-F1
#
_cell.length_a   1.000
_cell.length_b   1.000
_cell.length_c   1.000
_cell.angle_alpha   90.00
_cell.angle_beta   90.00
_cell.angle_gamma   90.00
#
_symmetry.space_group_name_H-M   'P 1'
#
loop_
_entity.id
_entity.type
_entity.pdbx_description
1 polymer ?
#
loop_
_entity_poly.entity_id
_entity_poly.type
_entity_poly.pdbx_seq_one_letter_code
_entity_poly.pdbx_strand_id
1 'polypeptide(L)'
;MTKLTRTLILIFIPLVFLSCKKDETKELKNRITILEKNLSELKDSISKSKKDKISHSNIIVQTSKENFKVNEKTKVKFVFNYLENIPEYDVYQILNDDSRKLIIENLSVNEFEYEYSPTKEGWNPIKLMTVFKFGNEKIEVPVFSSIKGEK
;
A
#
# COMPACT_ATOMS: atom_id res chain seq x y z
N MET A 1 20.56 -80.51 15.64
CA MET A 1 19.29 -79.78 15.46
C MET A 1 19.46 -78.34 15.96
N THR A 2 20.22 -77.48 15.26
CA THR A 2 20.46 -76.08 15.69
C THR A 2 21.15 -75.28 14.56
N LYS A 3 20.59 -75.31 13.35
CA LYS A 3 20.99 -74.39 12.25
C LYS A 3 19.91 -73.33 11.94
N LEU A 4 18.78 -73.35 12.66
CA LEU A 4 17.63 -72.49 12.38
C LEU A 4 17.62 -71.15 13.12
N THR A 5 18.46 -70.96 14.15
CA THR A 5 18.37 -69.80 15.05
C THR A 5 19.34 -68.66 14.73
N ARG A 6 20.29 -68.85 13.80
CA ARG A 6 21.34 -67.84 13.53
C ARG A 6 21.01 -66.91 12.35
N THR A 7 20.05 -67.26 11.51
CA THR A 7 19.65 -66.47 10.33
C THR A 7 18.52 -65.48 10.62
N LEU A 8 17.79 -65.63 11.74
CA LEU A 8 16.64 -64.77 12.06
C LEU A 8 17.04 -63.40 12.65
N ILE A 9 18.26 -63.24 13.16
CA ILE A 9 18.71 -62.02 13.85
C ILE A 9 19.24 -60.96 12.88
N LEU A 10 19.59 -61.33 11.64
CA LEU A 10 20.17 -60.41 10.64
C LEU A 10 19.13 -59.64 9.81
N ILE A 11 17.84 -59.95 9.94
CA ILE A 11 16.75 -59.32 9.17
C ILE A 11 16.04 -58.21 9.96
N PHE A 12 16.27 -58.09 11.28
CA PHE A 12 15.57 -57.12 12.13
C PHE A 12 16.28 -55.76 12.29
N ILE A 13 17.55 -55.64 11.87
CA ILE A 13 18.36 -54.43 12.06
C ILE A 13 18.10 -53.30 11.02
N PRO A 14 17.64 -53.54 9.77
CA PRO A 14 17.41 -52.42 8.84
C PRO A 14 16.07 -51.68 9.04
N LEU A 15 15.11 -52.20 9.81
CA LEU A 15 13.80 -51.53 10.00
C LEU A 15 13.85 -50.32 10.96
N VAL A 16 14.80 -50.28 11.90
CA VAL A 16 14.85 -49.23 12.93
C VAL A 16 15.41 -47.91 12.37
N PHE A 17 16.24 -47.96 11.33
CA PHE A 17 16.84 -46.76 10.71
C PHE A 17 15.93 -46.02 9.73
N LEU A 18 14.86 -46.64 9.23
CA LEU A 18 13.88 -45.99 8.34
C LEU A 18 12.82 -45.18 9.09
N SER A 19 12.61 -45.46 10.39
CA SER A 19 11.54 -44.82 11.16
C SER A 19 11.91 -43.47 11.79
N CYS A 20 13.20 -43.10 11.84
CA CYS A 20 13.65 -41.87 12.49
C CYS A 20 13.71 -40.65 11.55
N LYS A 21 13.92 -40.85 10.23
CA LYS A 21 13.94 -39.75 9.24
C LYS A 21 12.56 -39.23 8.83
N LYS A 22 11.51 -40.05 9.03
CA LYS A 22 10.14 -39.73 8.60
C LYS A 22 9.51 -38.65 9.49
N ASP A 23 9.85 -38.64 10.78
CA ASP A 23 9.33 -37.66 11.74
C ASP A 23 10.01 -36.30 11.60
N GLU A 24 11.34 -36.24 11.46
CA GLU A 24 12.05 -34.96 11.20
C GLU A 24 11.57 -34.30 9.90
N THR A 25 11.39 -35.09 8.83
CA THR A 25 10.90 -34.56 7.54
C THR A 25 9.47 -34.03 7.65
N LYS A 26 8.62 -34.70 8.43
CA LYS A 26 7.23 -34.26 8.68
C LYS A 26 7.20 -33.01 9.55
N GLU A 27 8.04 -32.94 10.56
CA GLU A 27 8.18 -31.78 11.44
C GLU A 27 8.67 -30.55 10.68
N LEU A 28 9.70 -30.71 9.83
CA LEU A 28 10.22 -29.63 8.99
C LEU A 28 9.14 -29.10 8.02
N LYS A 29 8.40 -29.99 7.37
CA LYS A 29 7.26 -29.59 6.51
C LYS A 29 6.21 -28.81 7.29
N ASN A 30 5.86 -29.27 8.49
CA ASN A 30 4.89 -28.58 9.34
C ASN A 30 5.38 -27.18 9.74
N ARG A 31 6.66 -27.04 10.11
CA ARG A 31 7.27 -25.74 10.42
C ARG A 31 7.24 -24.80 9.20
N ILE A 32 7.54 -25.30 8.00
CA ILE A 32 7.44 -24.52 6.76
C ILE A 32 6.02 -24.01 6.56
N THR A 33 5.01 -24.88 6.66
CA THR A 33 3.60 -24.47 6.50
C THR A 33 3.17 -23.44 7.54
N ILE A 34 3.61 -23.57 8.79
CA ILE A 34 3.34 -22.59 9.85
C ILE A 34 4.00 -21.24 9.51
N LEU A 35 5.26 -21.26 9.06
CA LEU A 35 5.98 -20.04 8.68
C LEU A 35 5.34 -19.34 7.48
N GLU A 36 4.92 -20.10 6.46
CA GLU A 36 4.21 -19.57 5.29
C GLU A 36 2.89 -18.93 5.68
N LYS A 37 2.12 -19.59 6.56
CA LYS A 37 0.87 -19.05 7.11
C LYS A 37 1.11 -17.75 7.88
N ASN A 38 2.06 -17.75 8.81
CA ASN A 38 2.38 -16.56 9.60
C ASN A 38 2.85 -15.40 8.72
N LEU A 39 3.64 -15.69 7.67
CA LEU A 39 4.07 -14.68 6.71
C LEU A 39 2.88 -14.08 5.95
N SER A 40 1.90 -14.91 5.55
CA SER A 40 0.67 -14.44 4.91
C SER A 40 -0.12 -13.53 5.84
N GLU A 41 -0.39 -13.97 7.07
CA GLU A 41 -1.14 -13.19 8.06
C GLU A 41 -0.48 -11.85 8.37
N LEU A 42 0.86 -11.85 8.47
CA LEU A 42 1.62 -10.62 8.70
C LEU A 42 1.51 -9.66 7.51
N LYS A 43 1.62 -10.16 6.27
CA LYS A 43 1.45 -9.35 5.06
C LYS A 43 0.06 -8.73 4.99
N ASP A 44 -0.97 -9.49 5.30
CA ASP A 44 -2.35 -9.02 5.29
C ASP A 44 -2.57 -7.94 6.34
N SER A 45 -2.05 -8.14 7.55
CA SER A 45 -2.09 -7.15 8.63
C SER A 45 -1.38 -5.85 8.28
N ILE A 46 -0.18 -5.93 7.68
CA ILE A 46 0.57 -4.76 7.21
C ILE A 46 -0.21 -4.03 6.11
N SER A 47 -0.75 -4.76 5.14
CA SER A 47 -1.56 -4.19 4.05
C SER A 47 -2.77 -3.44 4.61
N LYS A 48 -3.53 -4.09 5.51
CA LYS A 48 -4.67 -3.47 6.19
C LYS A 48 -4.27 -2.23 6.98
N SER A 49 -3.20 -2.29 7.75
CA SER A 49 -2.71 -1.13 8.52
C SER A 49 -2.35 0.06 7.60
N LYS A 50 -1.72 -0.20 6.45
CA LYS A 50 -1.42 0.85 5.46
C LYS A 50 -2.69 1.47 4.89
N LYS A 51 -3.65 0.62 4.51
CA LYS A 51 -4.96 1.06 4.02
C LYS A 51 -5.66 1.95 5.05
N ASP A 52 -5.71 1.50 6.30
CA ASP A 52 -6.33 2.25 7.39
C ASP A 52 -5.65 3.61 7.58
N LYS A 53 -4.31 3.67 7.56
CA LYS A 53 -3.59 4.96 7.67
C LYS A 53 -3.94 5.94 6.56
N ILE A 54 -4.08 5.48 5.32
CA ILE A 54 -4.44 6.33 4.18
C ILE A 54 -5.89 6.79 4.29
N SER A 55 -6.81 5.88 4.62
CA SER A 55 -8.23 6.21 4.76
C SER A 55 -8.50 7.24 5.86
N HIS A 56 -7.65 7.29 6.89
CA HIS A 56 -7.71 8.30 7.96
C HIS A 56 -6.77 9.49 7.74
N SER A 57 -6.09 9.56 6.60
CA SER A 57 -5.19 10.67 6.27
C SER A 57 -5.98 11.91 5.85
N ASN A 58 -5.37 13.07 6.05
CA ASN A 58 -5.90 14.34 5.58
C ASN A 58 -4.83 15.06 4.78
N ILE A 59 -5.24 15.83 3.78
CA ILE A 59 -4.33 16.64 2.96
C ILE A 59 -4.48 18.10 3.36
N ILE A 60 -3.36 18.71 3.73
CA ILE A 60 -3.24 20.13 4.05
C ILE A 60 -2.87 20.87 2.77
N VAL A 61 -3.54 21.98 2.52
CA VAL A 61 -3.26 22.86 1.39
C VAL A 61 -2.44 24.05 1.86
N GLN A 62 -1.30 24.26 1.20
CA GLN A 62 -0.38 25.35 1.47
C GLN A 62 -0.27 26.24 0.25
N THR A 63 -0.47 27.53 0.46
CA THR A 63 -0.36 28.57 -0.55
C THR A 63 0.76 29.52 -0.16
N SER A 64 1.53 30.00 -1.14
CA SER A 64 2.61 30.98 -0.91
C SER A 64 2.08 32.37 -0.59
N LYS A 65 0.82 32.65 -0.94
CA LYS A 65 0.14 33.94 -0.77
C LYS A 65 -1.34 33.69 -0.46
N GLU A 66 -2.00 34.69 0.11
CA GLU A 66 -3.45 34.65 0.39
C GLU A 66 -4.28 34.85 -0.89
N ASN A 67 -3.83 35.75 -1.77
CA ASN A 67 -4.50 36.09 -3.02
C ASN A 67 -3.59 35.85 -4.22
N PHE A 68 -4.20 35.48 -5.34
CA PHE A 68 -3.55 35.14 -6.61
C PHE A 68 -4.13 35.96 -7.74
N LYS A 69 -3.29 36.37 -8.69
CA LYS A 69 -3.76 37.12 -9.85
C LYS A 69 -4.61 36.23 -10.76
N VAL A 70 -5.76 36.74 -11.21
CA VAL A 70 -6.63 36.04 -12.16
C VAL A 70 -5.89 35.81 -13.48
N ASN A 71 -6.05 34.61 -14.06
CA ASN A 71 -5.39 34.12 -15.27
C ASN A 71 -3.86 33.98 -15.16
N GLU A 72 -3.28 34.16 -13.97
CA GLU A 72 -1.86 33.88 -13.72
C GLU A 72 -1.68 32.45 -13.20
N LYS A 73 -0.65 31.76 -13.69
CA LYS A 73 -0.30 30.43 -13.19
C LYS A 73 0.33 30.55 -11.80
N THR A 74 -0.17 29.76 -10.88
CA THR A 74 0.37 29.62 -9.54
C THR A 74 0.54 28.15 -9.17
N LYS A 75 1.38 27.88 -8.18
CA LYS A 75 1.59 26.56 -7.61
C LYS A 75 0.94 26.49 -6.25
N VAL A 76 0.11 25.47 -6.05
CA VAL A 76 -0.50 25.16 -4.76
C VAL A 76 0.11 23.85 -4.27
N LYS A 77 0.62 23.86 -3.03
CA LYS A 77 1.26 22.70 -2.43
C LYS A 77 0.25 21.92 -1.60
N PHE A 78 0.24 20.61 -1.75
CA PHE A 78 -0.62 19.67 -1.03
C PHE A 78 0.26 18.71 -0.24
N VAL A 79 -0.03 18.53 1.04
CA VAL A 79 0.78 17.72 1.96
C VAL A 79 -0.11 16.78 2.75
N PHE A 80 0.16 15.49 2.71
CA PHE A 80 -0.47 14.51 3.57
C PHE A 80 0.00 14.68 5.01
N ASN A 81 -0.95 14.80 5.93
CA ASN A 81 -0.66 14.88 7.35
C ASN A 81 -0.32 13.50 7.91
N TYR A 82 0.79 13.41 8.68
CA TYR A 82 1.21 12.23 9.45
C TYR A 82 1.57 10.95 8.67
N LEU A 83 1.76 11.01 7.35
CA LEU A 83 2.22 9.87 6.55
C LEU A 83 3.72 9.99 6.23
N GLU A 84 4.59 9.48 7.11
CA GLU A 84 6.05 9.43 6.85
C GLU A 84 6.41 8.49 5.69
N ASN A 85 5.67 7.40 5.54
CA ASN A 85 5.87 6.40 4.48
C ASN A 85 4.54 6.18 3.76
N ILE A 86 4.37 6.87 2.63
CA ILE A 86 3.18 6.81 1.80
C ILE A 86 3.40 5.81 0.65
N PRO A 87 2.48 4.87 0.39
CA PRO A 87 2.56 4.02 -0.80
C PRO A 87 2.46 4.86 -2.08
N GLU A 88 2.87 4.28 -3.21
CA GLU A 88 2.73 4.96 -4.50
C GLU A 88 1.26 5.29 -4.81
N TYR A 89 1.05 6.49 -5.34
CA TYR A 89 -0.27 7.00 -5.70
C TYR A 89 -0.25 7.87 -6.93
N ASP A 90 -1.43 7.96 -7.54
CA ASP A 90 -1.70 8.83 -8.67
C ASP A 90 -2.52 10.04 -8.21
N VAL A 91 -2.33 11.19 -8.84
CA VAL A 91 -3.09 12.41 -8.58
C VAL A 91 -3.91 12.76 -9.82
N TYR A 92 -5.21 12.91 -9.63
CA TYR A 92 -6.16 13.28 -10.67
C TYR A 92 -6.83 14.62 -10.37
N GLN A 93 -7.05 15.40 -11.42
CA GLN A 93 -7.98 16.53 -11.39
C GLN A 93 -9.40 16.02 -11.65
N ILE A 94 -10.34 16.42 -10.80
CA ILE A 94 -11.77 16.13 -10.97
C ILE A 94 -12.37 17.21 -11.87
N LEU A 95 -12.78 16.85 -13.09
CA LEU A 95 -13.38 17.78 -14.04
C LEU A 95 -14.90 17.86 -13.86
N ASN A 96 -15.53 16.72 -13.60
CA ASN A 96 -16.93 16.54 -13.22
C ASN A 96 -17.08 15.19 -12.51
N ASP A 97 -18.30 14.79 -12.15
CA ASP A 97 -18.54 13.60 -11.31
C ASP A 97 -18.01 12.30 -11.96
N ASP A 98 -18.04 12.22 -13.30
CA ASP A 98 -17.68 11.02 -14.05
C ASP A 98 -16.32 11.10 -14.76
N SER A 99 -15.68 12.27 -14.82
CA SER A 99 -14.42 12.45 -15.55
C SER A 99 -13.31 13.04 -14.70
N ARG A 100 -12.16 12.38 -14.83
CA ARG A 100 -10.92 12.68 -14.12
C ARG A 100 -9.79 12.77 -15.12
N LYS A 101 -8.87 13.70 -14.91
CA LYS A 101 -7.65 13.84 -15.70
C LYS A 101 -6.46 13.49 -14.83
N LEU A 102 -5.64 12.53 -15.24
CA LEU A 102 -4.38 12.23 -14.56
C LEU A 102 -3.44 13.44 -14.67
N ILE A 103 -2.87 13.86 -13.54
CA ILE A 103 -1.97 15.00 -13.43
C ILE A 103 -0.56 14.52 -13.07
N ILE A 104 -0.46 13.60 -12.11
CA ILE A 104 0.81 13.03 -11.63
C ILE A 104 0.62 11.53 -11.45
N GLU A 105 1.59 10.73 -11.86
CA GLU A 105 1.57 9.27 -11.77
C GLU A 105 2.66 8.76 -10.83
N ASN A 106 2.39 7.65 -10.12
CA ASN A 106 3.35 6.87 -9.33
C ASN A 106 4.17 7.71 -8.32
N LEU A 107 3.53 8.65 -7.62
CA LEU A 107 4.18 9.48 -6.62
C LEU A 107 4.33 8.71 -5.31
N SER A 108 5.52 8.74 -4.70
CA SER A 108 5.82 8.03 -3.45
C SER A 108 6.19 8.97 -2.29
N VAL A 109 5.97 10.27 -2.46
CA VAL A 109 6.27 11.31 -1.46
C VAL A 109 4.97 11.85 -0.86
N ASN A 110 5.01 12.31 0.38
CA ASN A 110 3.83 12.77 1.12
C ASN A 110 3.35 14.17 0.70
N GLU A 111 3.93 14.75 -0.35
CA GLU A 111 3.57 16.08 -0.84
C GLU A 111 3.64 16.17 -2.35
N PHE A 112 2.85 17.07 -2.92
CA PHE A 112 2.88 17.37 -4.35
C PHE A 112 2.49 18.82 -4.62
N GLU A 113 2.92 19.34 -5.77
CA GLU A 113 2.53 20.65 -6.26
C GLU A 113 1.55 20.51 -7.42
N TYR A 114 0.54 21.38 -7.45
CA TYR A 114 -0.41 21.48 -8.54
C TYR A 114 -0.38 22.89 -9.14
N GLU A 115 -0.14 22.97 -10.45
CA GLU A 115 -0.22 24.23 -11.18
C GLU A 115 -1.69 24.57 -11.48
N TYR A 116 -2.11 25.75 -11.05
CA TYR A 116 -3.49 26.21 -11.18
C TYR A 116 -3.53 27.69 -11.58
N SER A 117 -4.57 28.09 -12.30
CA SER A 117 -4.82 29.49 -12.65
C SER A 117 -6.24 29.86 -12.22
N PRO A 118 -6.42 30.79 -11.25
CA PRO A 118 -7.75 31.30 -10.93
C PRO A 118 -8.38 31.91 -12.17
N THR A 119 -9.64 31.57 -12.46
CA THR A 119 -10.34 32.02 -13.67
C THR A 119 -11.24 33.23 -13.41
N LYS A 120 -11.47 33.56 -12.13
CA LYS A 120 -12.32 34.69 -11.71
C LYS A 120 -11.82 35.33 -10.42
N GLU A 121 -12.28 36.54 -10.15
CA GLU A 121 -12.14 37.17 -8.84
C GLU A 121 -12.91 36.38 -7.77
N GLY A 122 -12.38 36.40 -6.54
CA GLY A 122 -12.96 35.67 -5.40
C GLY A 122 -12.54 34.20 -5.36
N TRP A 123 -13.36 33.35 -4.75
CA TRP A 123 -13.00 31.95 -4.50
C TRP A 123 -13.09 31.08 -5.76
N ASN A 124 -11.98 30.39 -6.04
CA ASN A 124 -11.81 29.48 -7.17
C ASN A 124 -11.56 28.06 -6.63
N PRO A 125 -12.46 27.10 -6.89
CA PRO A 125 -12.35 25.76 -6.34
C PRO A 125 -11.25 24.95 -7.05
N ILE A 126 -10.54 24.16 -6.24
CA ILE A 126 -9.60 23.12 -6.68
C ILE A 126 -10.15 21.78 -6.20
N LYS A 127 -10.41 20.87 -7.13
CA LYS A 127 -10.92 19.53 -6.86
C LYS A 127 -9.93 18.50 -7.40
N LEU A 128 -9.25 17.80 -6.50
CA LEU A 128 -8.29 16.75 -6.84
C LEU A 128 -8.69 15.44 -6.17
N MET A 129 -8.16 14.34 -6.67
CA MET A 129 -8.31 13.00 -6.11
C MET A 129 -6.94 12.32 -6.10
N THR A 130 -6.54 11.81 -4.94
CA THR A 130 -5.37 10.92 -4.86
C THR A 130 -5.85 9.48 -4.81
N VAL A 131 -5.18 8.59 -5.55
CA VAL A 131 -5.61 7.20 -5.71
C VAL A 131 -4.46 6.24 -5.42
N PHE A 132 -4.65 5.41 -4.40
CA PHE A 132 -3.72 4.37 -3.98
C PHE A 132 -4.20 3.01 -4.47
N LYS A 133 -3.31 2.23 -5.09
CA LYS A 133 -3.63 0.88 -5.58
C LYS A 133 -3.12 -0.18 -4.60
N PHE A 134 -4.00 -1.06 -4.15
CA PHE A 134 -3.69 -2.18 -3.25
C PHE A 134 -4.18 -3.49 -3.87
N GLY A 135 -3.41 -4.05 -4.80
CA GLY A 135 -3.84 -5.20 -5.58
C GLY A 135 -5.10 -4.86 -6.40
N ASN A 136 -6.21 -5.53 -6.08
CA ASN A 136 -7.50 -5.29 -6.76
C ASN A 136 -8.33 -4.15 -6.13
N GLU A 137 -7.91 -3.64 -4.98
CA GLU A 137 -8.60 -2.55 -4.29
C GLU A 137 -7.94 -1.21 -4.59
N LYS A 138 -8.75 -0.15 -4.48
CA LYS A 138 -8.29 1.24 -4.58
C LYS A 138 -8.79 2.02 -3.39
N ILE A 139 -7.93 2.88 -2.85
CA ILE A 139 -8.32 3.87 -1.84
C ILE A 139 -8.23 5.24 -2.49
N GLU A 140 -9.34 5.96 -2.44
CA GLU A 140 -9.46 7.30 -3.01
C GLU A 140 -9.53 8.31 -1.87
N VAL A 141 -8.63 9.29 -1.87
CA VAL A 141 -8.64 10.39 -0.90
C VAL A 141 -8.91 11.68 -1.66
N PRO A 142 -10.15 12.22 -1.58
CA PRO A 142 -10.53 13.44 -2.28
C PRO A 142 -9.94 14.67 -1.59
N VAL A 143 -9.59 15.67 -2.40
CA VAL A 143 -9.09 16.96 -1.94
C VAL A 143 -9.96 18.06 -2.51
N PHE A 144 -10.63 18.78 -1.62
CA PHE A 144 -11.42 19.96 -1.96
C PHE A 144 -10.81 21.17 -1.30
N SER A 145 -10.41 22.15 -2.10
CA SER A 145 -9.85 23.40 -1.63
C SER A 145 -10.34 24.56 -2.49
N SER A 146 -10.01 25.78 -2.10
CA SER A 146 -10.28 26.97 -2.88
C SER A 146 -9.18 27.99 -2.65
N ILE A 147 -8.81 28.71 -3.72
CA ILE A 147 -7.89 29.84 -3.64
C ILE A 147 -8.59 31.12 -4.05
N LYS A 148 -8.14 32.28 -3.55
CA LYS A 148 -8.75 33.57 -3.83
C LYS A 148 -8.04 34.27 -4.99
N GLY A 149 -8.80 34.59 -6.03
CA GLY A 149 -8.37 35.36 -7.20
C GLY A 149 -8.59 36.86 -7.01
N GLU A 150 -7.64 37.68 -7.44
CA GLU A 150 -7.70 39.15 -7.46
C GLU A 150 -7.17 39.68 -8.81
N LYS A 151 -7.56 40.91 -9.18
CA LYS A 151 -7.22 41.55 -10.46
C LYS A 151 -5.71 41.79 -10.63
#